data_AF-A0A2S9GJW7-F1
#
_entry.id   AF-A0A2S9GJW7-F1
#
_cell.length_a   1.000
_cell.length_b   1.000
_cell.length_c   1.000
_cell.angle_alpha   90.00
_cell.angle_beta   90.00
_cell.angle_gamma   90.00
#
_symmetry.space_group_name_H-M   'P 1'
#
loop_
_entity.id
_entity.type
_entity.pdbx_description
1 polymer ?
#
loop_
_entity_poly.entity_id
_entity_poly.type
_entity_poly.pdbx_seq_one_letter_code
_entity_poly.pdbx_strand_id
1 'polypeptide(L)'
;SVRAVIHRHYLEVLRPLVRDARSRGDLDRGADVDTLLSLLLMLLPHLALAPYVRGMDPVLGLDEISSEQPTLVVRRYVAVLSAA
;
A
#
# COMPACT_ATOMS: atom_id res chain seq x y z
N SER A 1 -21.03 -2.33 7.58
CA SER A 1 -20.58 -1.18 6.77
C SER A 1 -19.75 -1.69 5.60
N VAL A 2 -19.91 -1.13 4.40
CA VAL A 2 -19.08 -1.43 3.22
C VAL A 2 -17.59 -1.35 3.55
N ARG A 3 -17.19 -0.38 4.38
CA ARG A 3 -15.82 -0.19 4.86
C ARG A 3 -15.26 -1.42 5.60
N ALA A 4 -16.07 -2.07 6.44
CA ALA A 4 -15.66 -3.25 7.19
C ALA A 4 -15.46 -4.48 6.29
N VAL A 5 -16.29 -4.62 5.25
CA VAL A 5 -16.17 -5.68 4.24
C VAL A 5 -14.91 -5.49 3.40
N ILE A 6 -14.65 -4.25 2.97
CA ILE A 6 -13.43 -3.89 2.21
C ILE A 6 -12.18 -4.17 3.05
N HIS A 7 -12.13 -3.73 4.31
CA HIS A 7 -10.99 -3.99 5.19
C HIS A 7 -10.74 -5.49 5.40
N ARG A 8 -11.80 -6.30 5.48
CA ARG A 8 -11.67 -7.76 5.57
C ARG A 8 -10.99 -8.34 4.33
N HIS A 9 -11.42 -7.96 3.13
CA HIS A 9 -10.82 -8.44 1.88
C HIS A 9 -9.37 -8.00 1.72
N TYR A 10 -9.04 -6.76 2.10
CA TYR A 10 -7.65 -6.31 2.15
C TYR A 10 -6.83 -7.16 3.13
N LEU A 11 -7.33 -7.45 4.33
CA LEU A 11 -6.61 -8.28 5.31
C LEU A 11 -6.44 -9.72 4.86
N GLU A 12 -7.42 -10.31 4.17
CA GLU A 12 -7.33 -11.66 3.59
C GLU A 12 -6.14 -11.77 2.63
N VAL A 13 -5.83 -10.72 1.88
CA VAL A 13 -4.69 -10.67 0.94
C VAL A 13 -3.39 -10.22 1.61
N LEU A 14 -3.41 -9.17 2.43
CA LEU A 14 -2.20 -8.56 2.98
C LEU A 14 -1.55 -9.40 4.08
N ARG A 15 -2.34 -10.07 4.93
CA ARG A 15 -1.81 -10.89 6.03
C ARG A 15 -0.83 -11.98 5.57
N PRO A 16 -1.16 -12.83 4.58
CA PRO A 16 -0.21 -13.84 4.11
C PRO A 16 1.03 -13.19 3.50
N LEU A 17 0.87 -12.12 2.70
CA LEU A 17 2.01 -11.43 2.06
C LEU A 17 3.02 -10.91 3.08
N VAL A 18 2.57 -10.21 4.13
CA VAL A 18 3.45 -9.64 5.15
C VAL A 18 4.09 -10.73 6.01
N ARG A 19 3.35 -11.81 6.31
CA ARG A 19 3.89 -12.96 7.06
C ARG A 19 4.96 -13.71 6.26
N ASP A 20 4.74 -13.90 4.96
CA ASP A 20 5.71 -14.55 4.09
C ASP A 20 6.95 -13.67 3.88
N ALA A 21 6.79 -12.34 3.79
CA ALA A 21 7.91 -11.41 3.76
C ALA A 21 8.77 -11.53 5.03
N ARG A 22 8.15 -11.62 6.21
CA ARG A 22 8.87 -11.85 7.47
C ARG A 22 9.58 -13.20 7.51
N SER A 23 8.92 -14.27 7.04
CA SER A 23 9.51 -15.62 7.07
C SER A 23 10.70 -15.77 6.13
N ARG A 24 10.69 -15.06 4.99
CA ARG A 24 11.82 -14.98 4.04
C ARG A 24 12.96 -14.07 4.52
N GLY A 25 12.73 -13.24 5.53
CA GLY A 25 13.69 -12.26 6.02
C GLY A 25 13.70 -10.94 5.22
N ASP A 26 12.64 -10.67 4.45
CA ASP A 26 12.46 -9.38 3.75
C ASP A 26 12.10 -8.25 4.74
N LEU A 27 11.67 -8.61 5.95
CA LEU A 27 11.40 -7.69 7.05
C LEU A 27 12.37 -7.97 8.21
N ASP A 28 12.78 -6.92 8.92
CA ASP A 28 13.55 -7.07 10.15
C ASP A 28 12.85 -8.03 11.13
N ARG A 29 13.63 -8.80 11.89
CA ARG A 29 13.09 -9.83 12.80
C ARG A 29 12.22 -9.22 13.91
N GLY A 30 12.50 -7.98 14.31
CA GLY A 30 11.76 -7.19 15.29
C GLY A 30 10.65 -6.32 14.68
N ALA A 31 10.42 -6.37 13.37
CA ALA A 31 9.38 -5.57 12.72
C ALA A 31 7.99 -5.92 13.28
N ASP A 32 7.24 -4.88 13.66
CA ASP A 32 5.85 -5.00 14.07
C ASP A 32 4.94 -5.17 12.84
N VAL A 33 4.64 -6.43 12.55
CA VAL A 33 3.80 -6.86 11.43
C VAL A 33 2.38 -6.32 11.51
N ASP A 34 1.82 -6.17 12.72
CA ASP A 34 0.45 -5.69 12.88
C ASP A 34 0.37 -4.19 12.64
N THR A 35 1.38 -3.43 13.08
CA THR A 35 1.52 -2.02 12.74
C THR A 35 1.73 -1.82 11.23
N LEU A 36 2.56 -2.64 10.58
CA LEU A 36 2.74 -2.59 9.12
C LEU A 36 1.42 -2.89 8.38
N LEU A 37 0.66 -3.90 8.81
CA LEU A 37 -0.66 -4.21 8.24
C LEU A 37 -1.65 -3.07 8.43
N SER A 38 -1.64 -2.42 9.59
CA SER A 38 -2.46 -1.23 9.87
C SER A 38 -2.14 -0.09 8.91
N LEU A 39 -0.84 0.20 8.71
CA LEU A 39 -0.39 1.22 7.77
C LEU A 39 -0.83 0.90 6.33
N LEU A 40 -0.65 -0.34 5.88
CA LEU A 40 -1.07 -0.76 4.54
C LEU A 40 -2.59 -0.65 4.35
N LEU A 41 -3.38 -1.02 5.36
CA LEU A 41 -4.84 -0.86 5.33
C LEU A 41 -5.28 0.60 5.27
N MET A 42 -4.54 1.51 5.88
CA MET A 42 -4.83 2.94 5.81
C MET A 42 -4.41 3.52 4.47
N LEU A 43 -3.26 3.14 3.93
CA LEU A 43 -2.68 3.76 2.73
C LEU A 43 -3.29 3.23 1.42
N LEU A 44 -3.42 1.92 1.25
CA LEU A 44 -3.80 1.32 -0.04
C LEU A 44 -5.16 1.79 -0.59
N PRO A 45 -6.22 1.94 0.24
CA PRO A 45 -7.48 2.47 -0.27
C PRO A 45 -7.37 3.91 -0.80
N HIS A 46 -6.51 4.73 -0.20
CA HIS A 46 -6.28 6.11 -0.66
C HIS A 46 -5.48 6.12 -1.96
N LEU A 47 -4.44 5.30 -2.07
CA LEU A 47 -3.68 5.14 -3.31
C LEU A 47 -4.54 4.65 -4.47
N ALA A 48 -5.48 3.73 -4.21
CA ALA A 48 -6.41 3.24 -5.21
C ALA A 48 -7.39 4.32 -5.70
N LEU A 49 -7.69 5.33 -4.87
CA LEU A 49 -8.58 6.43 -5.20
C LEU A 49 -7.85 7.63 -5.83
N ALA A 50 -6.54 7.77 -5.61
CA ALA A 50 -5.78 8.94 -6.01
C ALA A 50 -5.87 9.31 -7.50
N PRO A 51 -5.91 8.37 -8.46
CA PRO A 51 -6.12 8.71 -9.88
C PRO A 51 -7.49 9.33 -10.20
N TYR A 52 -8.48 9.11 -9.33
CA TYR A 52 -9.86 9.54 -9.55
C TYR A 52 -10.22 10.80 -8.76
N VAL A 53 -9.40 11.20 -7.80
CA VAL A 53 -9.66 12.37 -6.95
C VAL A 53 -8.55 13.39 -7.18
N ARG A 54 -8.88 14.45 -7.94
CA ARG A 54 -7.92 15.51 -8.25
C ARG A 54 -7.31 16.12 -6.99
N GLY A 55 -5.99 16.30 -6.99
CA GLY A 55 -5.24 16.87 -5.88
C GLY A 55 -5.10 15.97 -4.65
N MET A 56 -5.48 14.68 -4.71
CA MET A 56 -5.32 13.74 -3.60
C MET A 56 -3.86 13.37 -3.34
N ASP A 57 -3.02 13.35 -4.37
CA ASP A 57 -1.57 13.28 -4.23
C ASP A 57 -0.88 14.37 -5.07
N PRO A 58 -0.73 15.58 -4.51
CA PRO A 58 -0.07 16.69 -5.20
C PRO A 58 1.46 16.52 -5.26
N VAL A 59 2.03 15.50 -4.60
CA VAL A 59 3.48 15.29 -4.52
C VAL A 59 3.95 14.40 -5.65
N LEU A 60 3.26 13.28 -5.90
CA LEU A 60 3.57 12.40 -7.04
C LEU A 60 2.64 12.63 -8.25
N GLY A 61 1.58 13.44 -8.09
CA GLY A 61 0.67 13.82 -9.17
C GLY A 61 -0.18 12.67 -9.68
N LEU A 62 -0.68 11.79 -8.80
CA LEU A 62 -1.33 10.53 -9.19
C LEU A 62 -2.60 10.71 -10.04
N ASP A 63 -3.25 11.86 -9.93
CA ASP A 63 -4.41 12.27 -10.73
C ASP A 63 -4.05 12.80 -12.12
N GLU A 64 -2.79 13.18 -12.34
CA GLU A 64 -2.26 13.65 -13.63
C GLU A 64 -1.61 12.51 -14.45
N ILE A 65 -1.35 11.38 -13.81
CA ILE A 65 -0.72 10.23 -14.47
C ILE A 65 -1.75 9.53 -15.36
N SER A 66 -1.48 9.53 -16.67
CA SER A 66 -2.17 8.68 -17.65
C SER A 66 -2.29 7.26 -17.09
N SER A 67 -3.47 6.66 -17.19
CA SER A 67 -3.79 5.28 -16.78
C SER A 67 -2.82 4.21 -17.32
N GLU A 68 -1.91 4.58 -18.23
CA GLU A 68 -0.87 3.73 -18.80
C GLU A 68 0.44 3.65 -17.98
N GLN A 69 0.64 4.45 -16.92
CA GLN A 69 1.87 4.39 -16.09
C GLN A 69 1.71 4.07 -14.58
N PRO A 70 0.74 3.25 -14.13
CA PRO A 70 0.57 2.93 -12.71
C PRO A 70 1.79 2.20 -12.10
N THR A 71 2.56 1.48 -12.91
CA THR A 71 3.73 0.70 -12.45
C THR A 71 4.86 1.60 -11.94
N LEU A 72 5.07 2.79 -12.50
CA LEU A 72 6.15 3.68 -12.08
C LEU A 72 5.89 4.29 -10.70
N VAL A 73 4.64 4.63 -10.42
CA VAL A 73 4.18 5.11 -9.11
C VAL A 73 4.40 4.06 -8.04
N VAL A 74 3.93 2.83 -8.29
CA VAL A 74 4.06 1.71 -7.35
C VAL A 74 5.54 1.48 -7.04
N ARG A 75 6.42 1.51 -8.05
CA ARG A 75 7.87 1.39 -7.85
C ARG A 75 8.45 2.49 -6.97
N ARG A 76 8.01 3.74 -7.10
CA ARG A 76 8.47 4.85 -6.24
C ARG A 76 8.04 4.66 -4.78
N TYR A 77 6.80 4.25 -4.53
CA TYR A 77 6.33 3.95 -3.17
C TYR A 77 7.08 2.77 -2.54
N VAL A 78 7.26 1.69 -3.30
CA VAL A 78 8.01 0.51 -2.82
C VAL A 78 9.46 0.87 -2.54
N ALA A 79 10.10 1.68 -3.39
CA ALA A 79 11.49 2.11 -3.18
C ALA A 79 11.68 2.89 -1.87
N VAL A 80 10.72 3.74 -1.48
CA VAL A 80 10.77 4.44 -0.19
C VAL A 80 10.63 3.47 0.97
N LEU A 81 9.73 2.50 0.89
CA LEU A 81 9.56 1.48 1.92
C LEU A 81 10.77 0.56 2.05
N SER A 82 11.53 0.32 0.97
CA SER A 82 12.76 -0.47 0.99
C SER A 82 13.98 0.31 1.49
N ALA A 83 13.94 1.64 1.49
CA ALA A 83 15.05 2.51 1.89
C ALA A 83 14.93 3.05 3.33
N ALA A 84 13.78 2.85 3.97
CA ALA A 84 13.50 3.20 5.37
C ALA A 84 13.77 2.02 6.31
#